data_AF-A0A8B5WQR1-F1
#
_entry.id   AF-A0A8B5WQR1-F1
#
_cell.length_a   1.000
_cell.length_b   1.000
_cell.length_c   1.000
_cell.angle_alpha   90.00
_cell.angle_beta   90.00
_cell.angle_gamma   90.00
#
_symmetry.space_group_name_H-M   'P 1'
#
loop_
_entity.id
_entity.type
_entity.pdbx_description
1 polymer ?
#
loop_
_entity_poly.entity_id
_entity_poly.type
_entity_poly.pdbx_seq_one_letter_code
_entity_poly.pdbx_strand_id
1 'polypeptide(L)' 'FAQGELDPETHTLIWPNGADFDPETLHNWPKYSEQMKDMAERWAATKSRV' A
#
# COMPACT_ATOMS: atom_id res chain seq x y z
N PHE A 1 -8.70 11.18 8.11
CA PHE A 1 -7.25 10.89 8.08
C PHE A 1 -7.02 9.72 9.03
N ALA A 2 -6.53 8.58 8.55
CA ALA A 2 -6.11 7.50 9.43
C ALA A 2 -4.62 7.70 9.74
N GLN A 3 -4.27 7.81 11.01
CA GLN A 3 -2.87 7.82 11.43
C GLN A 3 -2.32 6.40 11.28
N GLY A 4 -1.13 6.27 10.70
CA GLY A 4 -0.35 5.03 10.68
C GLY A 4 0.70 5.03 11.80
N GLU A 5 1.23 3.84 12.10
CA GLU A 5 2.32 3.62 13.06
C GLU A 5 3.62 3.32 12.30
N LEU A 6 4.76 3.79 12.83
CA LEU A 6 6.07 3.47 12.24
C LEU A 6 6.55 2.12 12.78
N ASP A 7 6.87 1.20 11.86
CA ASP A 7 7.56 -0.03 12.19
C ASP A 7 9.08 0.23 12.24
N PRO A 8 9.74 0.06 13.40
CA PRO A 8 11.18 0.30 13.53
C PRO A 8 12.05 -0.77 12.88
N GLU A 9 11.52 -1.95 12.56
CA GLU A 9 12.29 -3.03 11.92
C GLU A 9 12.36 -2.82 10.40
N THR A 10 11.21 -2.57 9.79
CA THR A 10 11.10 -2.38 8.33
C THR A 10 11.22 -0.92 7.90
N HIS A 11 11.17 0.02 8.85
CA HIS A 11 11.11 1.47 8.61
C HIS A 11 9.95 1.88 7.68
N THR A 12 8.83 1.17 7.75
CA THR A 12 7.61 1.46 6.99
C THR A 12 6.55 2.11 7.87
N LEU A 13 5.61 2.82 7.24
CA LEU A 13 4.39 3.28 7.86
C LEU A 13 3.30 2.23 7.67
N ILE A 14 2.78 1.71 8.77
CA ILE A 14 1.73 0.68 8.79
C ILE A 14 0.39 1.30 9.16
N TRP A 15 -0.63 1.08 8.34
CA TRP A 15 -2.01 1.50 8.60
C TRP A 15 -2.84 0.39 9.26
N PRO A 16 -3.96 0.73 9.93
CA PRO A 16 -4.82 -0.26 10.61
C PRO A 16 -5.40 -1.37 9.72
N ASN A 17 -5.45 -1.16 8.41
CA ASN A 17 -5.89 -2.17 7.43
C ASN A 17 -4.76 -3.15 7.04
N GLY A 18 -3.58 -3.03 7.65
CA GLY A 18 -2.39 -3.85 7.38
C GLY A 18 -1.59 -3.40 6.17
N ALA A 19 -1.90 -2.25 5.56
CA ALA A 19 -1.06 -1.69 4.49
C ALA A 19 0.22 -1.11 5.09
N ASP A 20 1.36 -1.45 4.52
CA ASP A 20 2.69 -0.96 4.86
C ASP A 20 3.30 -0.23 3.65
N PHE A 21 3.81 0.98 3.85
CA PHE A 21 4.55 1.70 2.81
C PHE A 21 5.80 2.36 3.38
N ASP A 22 6.91 2.22 2.66
CA ASP A 22 8.16 2.90 3.00
C ASP A 22 8.09 4.41 2.64
N PRO A 23 8.97 5.23 3.22
CA PRO A 23 9.00 6.67 2.95
C PRO A 23 9.26 7.06 1.49
N GLU A 24 10.04 6.29 0.71
CA GLU A 24 10.32 6.60 -0.69
C GLU A 24 9.05 6.43 -1.54
N THR A 25 8.32 5.33 -1.31
CA THR A 25 7.04 5.06 -1.97
C THR A 25 6.04 6.17 -1.70
N LEU A 26 5.92 6.62 -0.45
CA LEU A 26 5.01 7.71 -0.08
C LEU A 26 5.46 9.06 -0.62
N HIS A 27 6.77 9.35 -0.59
CA HIS A 27 7.32 10.58 -1.15
C HIS A 27 7.02 10.70 -2.65
N ASN A 28 7.11 9.58 -3.36
CA ASN A 28 6.87 9.50 -4.80
C ASN A 28 5.46 8.98 -5.14
N TRP A 29 4.49 9.11 -4.22
CA TRP A 29 3.16 8.53 -4.40
C TRP A 29 2.51 8.77 -5.77
N PRO A 30 2.55 9.99 -6.38
CA PRO A 30 1.98 10.23 -7.70
C PRO A 30 2.58 9.37 -8.83
N LYS A 31 3.80 8.85 -8.67
CA LYS A 31 4.46 7.96 -9.62
C LYS A 31 3.94 6.53 -9.53
N TYR A 32 3.56 6.09 -8.34
CA TYR A 32 3.27 4.68 -8.04
C TYR A 32 1.78 4.37 -7.90
N SER A 33 0.96 5.34 -7.51
CA SER A 33 -0.44 5.14 -7.11
C SER A 33 -1.31 4.48 -8.18
N GLU A 34 -1.19 4.92 -9.44
CA GLU A 34 -2.00 4.38 -10.55
C GLU A 34 -1.65 2.90 -10.82
N GLN A 35 -0.36 2.57 -10.87
CA GLN A 35 0.08 1.18 -11.10
C GLN A 35 -0.34 0.26 -9.95
N MET A 36 -0.24 0.74 -8.70
CA MET A 36 -0.68 -0.02 -7.52
C MET A 36 -2.19 -0.27 -7.53
N LYS A 37 -2.98 0.73 -7.93
CA LYS A 37 -4.43 0.58 -8.10
C LYS A 37 -4.76 -0.49 -9.15
N ASP A 38 -4.13 -0.41 -10.32
CA ASP A 38 -4.32 -1.39 -11.40
C ASP A 38 -3.99 -2.82 -10.93
N MET A 39 -2.92 -3.00 -10.17
CA MET A 39 -2.55 -4.30 -9.59
C MET A 39 -3.61 -4.79 -8.60
N ALA A 40 -4.09 -3.93 -7.70
CA ALA A 40 -5.11 -4.27 -6.71
C ALA A 40 -6.43 -4.72 -7.37
N GLU A 41 -6.86 -4.01 -8.42
CA GLU A 41 -8.06 -4.38 -9.20
C GLU A 41 -7.91 -5.75 -9.87
N ARG A 42 -6.74 -6.04 -10.46
CA ARG A 42 -6.44 -7.34 -11.07
C ARG A 42 -6.43 -8.48 -10.05
N TRP A 43 -5.89 -8.25 -8.86
CA TRP A 43 -5.88 -9.25 -7.79
C TRP A 43 -7.28 -9.53 -7.25
N ALA A 44 -8.11 -8.50 -7.08
CA ALA A 44 -9.51 -8.64 -6.69
C ALA A 44 -10.30 -9.47 -7.72
N ALA A 45 -10.09 -9.22 -9.02
CA ALA A 45 -10.71 -10.00 -10.08
C ALA A 45 -10.26 -11.47 -10.10
N THR A 46 -8.99 -11.74 -9.76
CA THR A 46 -8.48 -13.12 -9.63
C THR A 46 -9.08 -13.84 -8.43
N LYS A 47 -9.17 -13.18 -7.26
CA LYS A 47 -9.77 -13.76 -6.05
C LYS A 47 -11.26 -14.08 -6.19
N SER A 48 -11.98 -13.41 -7.10
CA SER A 48 -13.39 -13.66 -7.39
C SER A 48 -13.65 -14.91 -8.26
N ARG A 49 -12.60 -15.47 -8.89
CA ARG A 49 -12.70 -16.62 -9.81
C ARG A 49 -12.38 -17.98 -9.16
N VAL A 50 -12.31 -18.03 -7.83
CA VAL A 50 -12.06 -19.25 -7.02
C VAL A 50 -13.17 -19.38 -5.99
#